data_AF-A0A8S3S6I7-F1
#
_entry.id   AF-A0A8S3S6I7-F1
#
_cell.length_a   1.000
_cell.length_b   1.000
_cell.length_c   1.000
_cell.angle_alpha   90.00
_cell.angle_beta   90.00
_cell.angle_gamma   90.00
#
_symmetry.space_group_name_H-M   'P 1'
#
loop_
_entity.id
_entity.type
_entity.pdbx_description
1 polymer ?
#
loop_
_entity_poly.entity_id
_entity_poly.type
_entity_poly.pdbx_seq_one_letter_code
_entity_poly.pdbx_strand_id
1 'polypeptide(L)'
;MPKRGKWKNVTNTSQIWGNAPKRSKWQKFKDSIENITNYHQRSKYNAQDIDPEEEDKPMPKIVGMPEEKQAKKEKKPGTFPHWCIYIAYVLTVMSMIVPGFFTILYSMEWGPEKANEWLTTFIMSFFQSVIVVQPLKVMVLVAFIACIVKKPDIDEEDGATEDINNVIAAHDEEMLQKLNVRFNIKNWMVLLYFFFSIVAKRKLANEDCKPIDMEALNKARENRMMEIKMETLLREIAIYLLFVLVLFFLSYQQRDSFSYQMAANLRNYFDNGFTSITTTEGYWKWMDKKLIPAMYASHYANGTEIIQWWDKRCTADMVSRRVGIPRLRQLRIKPDTCSVNQRLGSLINHCRNEYGWTDDDAKDYLPGWVKPDISNLSAVEESKTPWVYRNSFELANAPYLGEISTYKGGGYVAMFERNVERTNELIDHLRKEVWLDVYTRGVFLEFTVYNPNLNLFGSMIMLVEFMQSGGAVTRMEFKIFRLLSYIGGMGVVVMLFEVLYACFTLYFFVHFVKKLKKERKKYFNSFWNKLEFALMLFCVTVIAMYALKHILTSVAMNALKDRERVYVGLMSIFLTIIADAFNTVKENVANQTNDYEIVDFMWKKIQGVIG
;
A
#
# COMPACT_ATOMS: atom_id res chain seq x y z
N MET A 1 -13.41 -3.53 56.22
CA MET A 1 -13.36 -2.06 56.42
C MET A 1 -12.59 -1.40 55.28
N PRO A 2 -13.24 -0.67 54.36
CA PRO A 2 -12.57 0.28 53.48
C PRO A 2 -12.66 1.72 54.04
N LYS A 3 -11.59 2.49 53.82
CA LYS A 3 -11.31 3.82 54.39
C LYS A 3 -12.30 4.88 53.86
N ARG A 4 -12.88 5.66 54.78
CA ARG A 4 -13.69 6.86 54.51
C ARG A 4 -12.84 7.95 53.85
N GLY A 5 -13.20 8.32 52.62
CA GLY A 5 -12.72 9.53 51.96
C GLY A 5 -13.42 10.77 52.51
N LYS A 6 -12.64 11.81 52.84
CA LYS A 6 -13.10 13.10 53.36
C LYS A 6 -13.95 13.83 52.32
N TRP A 7 -15.16 14.23 52.69
CA TRP A 7 -15.96 15.19 51.94
C TRP A 7 -15.34 16.59 52.12
N LYS A 8 -15.04 17.27 51.01
CA LYS A 8 -14.73 18.71 51.02
C LYS A 8 -16.03 19.48 51.22
N ASN A 9 -16.03 20.40 52.18
CA ASN A 9 -17.12 21.34 52.40
C ASN A 9 -17.34 22.18 51.13
N VAL A 10 -18.55 22.10 50.58
CA VAL A 10 -19.02 22.99 49.51
C VAL A 10 -19.66 24.20 50.20
N THR A 11 -19.02 25.34 50.07
CA THR A 11 -19.54 26.64 50.50
C THR A 11 -20.74 27.04 49.64
N ASN A 12 -21.79 27.51 50.31
CA ASN A 12 -22.96 28.17 49.71
C ASN A 12 -22.52 29.41 48.93
N THR A 13 -22.42 29.31 47.60
CA THR A 13 -22.62 30.40 46.62
C THR A 13 -22.19 29.91 45.24
N SER A 14 -23.15 29.53 44.40
CA SER A 14 -23.22 29.81 42.95
C SER A 14 -24.11 28.76 42.26
N GLN A 15 -25.19 29.22 41.65
CA GLN A 15 -25.95 28.48 40.64
C GLN A 15 -24.97 27.87 39.62
N ILE A 16 -24.95 26.55 39.50
CA ILE A 16 -24.39 25.85 38.35
C ILE A 16 -25.44 24.85 37.88
N TRP A 17 -26.52 25.37 37.29
CA TRP A 17 -27.16 24.62 36.21
C TRP A 17 -26.17 24.69 35.06
N GLY A 18 -25.40 23.63 34.85
CA GLY A 18 -24.54 23.54 33.68
C GLY A 18 -25.40 23.70 32.42
N ASN A 19 -24.97 24.56 31.50
CA ASN A 19 -25.58 24.66 30.18
C ASN A 19 -25.79 23.25 29.61
N ALA A 20 -26.98 22.98 29.06
CA ALA A 20 -27.25 21.74 28.35
C ALA A 20 -26.09 21.43 27.39
N PRO A 21 -25.54 20.19 27.39
CA PRO A 21 -24.43 19.86 26.52
C PRO A 21 -24.83 20.19 25.07
N LYS A 22 -24.02 21.00 24.38
CA LYS A 22 -24.26 21.36 22.98
C LYS A 22 -24.49 20.07 22.18
N ARG A 23 -25.70 19.92 21.61
CA ARG A 23 -26.07 18.74 20.80
C ARG A 23 -25.02 18.54 19.70
N SER A 24 -24.52 17.31 19.56
CA SER A 24 -23.60 16.95 18.47
C SER A 24 -24.26 17.20 17.12
N LYS A 25 -23.50 17.60 16.09
CA LYS A 25 -24.02 17.70 14.71
C LYS A 25 -24.67 16.38 14.25
N TRP A 26 -24.18 15.26 14.76
CA TRP A 26 -24.73 13.92 14.51
C TRP A 26 -26.06 13.67 15.24
N GLN A 27 -26.25 14.20 16.45
CA GLN A 27 -27.54 14.12 17.15
C GLN A 27 -28.61 14.93 16.42
N LYS A 28 -28.27 16.14 15.95
CA LYS A 28 -29.19 16.94 15.13
C LYS A 28 -29.57 16.21 13.83
N PHE A 29 -28.63 15.53 13.19
CA PHE A 29 -28.88 14.74 11.98
C PHE A 29 -29.74 13.49 12.28
N LYS A 30 -29.43 12.77 13.36
CA LYS A 30 -30.17 11.60 13.81
C LYS A 30 -31.59 11.94 14.22
N ASP A 31 -31.79 12.99 15.03
CA ASP A 31 -33.11 13.50 15.39
C ASP A 31 -33.91 13.92 14.14
N SER A 32 -33.23 14.47 13.14
CA SER A 32 -33.86 14.81 11.86
C SER A 32 -34.31 13.57 11.08
N ILE A 33 -33.54 12.48 11.09
CA ILE A 33 -33.92 11.20 10.44
C ILE A 33 -34.96 10.42 11.27
N GLU A 34 -34.85 10.46 12.60
CA GLU A 34 -35.74 9.79 13.55
C GLU A 34 -37.13 10.45 13.55
N ASN A 35 -37.21 11.77 13.40
CA ASN A 35 -38.47 12.48 13.19
C ASN A 35 -39.11 12.14 11.82
N ILE A 36 -38.32 11.98 10.76
CA ILE A 36 -38.82 11.58 9.43
C ILE A 36 -39.37 10.14 9.45
N THR A 37 -38.69 9.23 10.16
CA THR A 37 -39.08 7.81 10.25
C THR A 37 -40.27 7.59 11.19
N ASN A 38 -40.31 8.26 12.35
CA ASN A 38 -41.45 8.18 13.27
C ASN A 38 -42.73 8.80 12.68
N TYR A 39 -42.63 9.83 11.85
CA TYR A 39 -43.77 10.40 11.11
C TYR A 39 -44.45 9.35 10.21
N HIS A 40 -43.66 8.53 9.51
CA HIS A 40 -44.19 7.44 8.69
C HIS A 40 -44.78 6.28 9.51
N GLN A 41 -44.30 6.06 10.74
CA GLN A 41 -44.76 4.97 11.61
C GLN A 41 -46.06 5.33 12.35
N ARG A 42 -46.22 6.58 12.81
CA ARG A 42 -47.46 7.11 13.41
C ARG A 42 -48.63 7.10 12.43
N SER A 43 -48.36 7.36 11.15
CA SER A 43 -49.33 7.25 10.06
C SER A 43 -49.88 5.81 9.86
N LYS A 44 -49.15 4.78 10.32
CA LYS A 44 -49.49 3.37 10.07
C LYS A 44 -50.27 2.73 11.23
N TYR A 45 -50.00 3.12 12.47
CA TYR A 45 -50.67 2.58 13.66
C TYR A 45 -52.07 3.18 13.91
N ASN A 46 -52.29 4.45 13.56
CA ASN A 46 -53.62 5.08 13.67
C ASN A 46 -54.66 4.54 12.65
N ALA A 47 -54.27 3.58 11.79
CA ALA A 47 -55.13 3.03 10.75
C ALA A 47 -55.71 1.63 11.08
N GLN A 48 -55.36 1.02 12.23
CA GLN A 48 -55.66 -0.41 12.49
C GLN A 48 -56.59 -0.72 13.68
N ASP A 49 -56.98 0.26 14.50
CA ASP A 49 -57.85 -0.01 15.67
C ASP A 49 -59.17 0.77 15.63
N ILE A 50 -60.16 0.33 14.82
CA ILE A 50 -61.59 0.64 15.02
C ILE A 50 -62.43 -0.55 14.48
N ASP A 51 -63.09 -1.28 15.38
CA ASP A 51 -64.06 -2.36 15.07
C ASP A 51 -65.42 -1.78 14.64
N PRO A 52 -66.20 -2.41 13.73
CA PRO A 52 -67.36 -1.75 13.08
C PRO A 52 -68.73 -1.91 13.74
N GLU A 53 -68.89 -2.54 14.91
CA GLU A 53 -70.21 -2.90 15.46
C GLU A 53 -70.53 -2.19 16.79
N GLU A 54 -70.93 -0.92 16.74
CA GLU A 54 -71.73 -0.30 17.80
C GLU A 54 -72.42 1.02 17.33
N GLU A 55 -73.17 0.93 16.23
CA GLU A 55 -74.21 1.93 15.92
C GLU A 55 -75.54 1.46 16.52
N ASP A 56 -75.90 1.92 17.73
CA ASP A 56 -77.29 2.32 18.01
C ASP A 56 -77.53 2.87 19.44
N LYS A 57 -77.91 4.16 19.50
CA LYS A 57 -79.02 4.78 20.30
C LYS A 57 -78.68 6.22 20.75
N PRO A 58 -79.59 7.20 20.54
CA PRO A 58 -79.36 8.58 20.97
C PRO A 58 -79.72 8.78 22.46
N MET A 59 -78.85 9.46 23.21
CA MET A 59 -79.12 10.01 24.54
C MET A 59 -79.32 11.54 24.50
N PRO A 60 -80.11 12.11 25.42
CA PRO A 60 -80.79 13.39 25.21
C PRO A 60 -79.89 14.63 25.35
N LYS A 61 -80.17 15.64 24.52
CA LYS A 61 -79.52 16.96 24.53
C LYS A 61 -79.67 17.64 25.91
N ILE A 62 -78.55 17.95 26.54
CA ILE A 62 -78.47 18.96 27.60
C ILE A 62 -78.11 20.29 26.95
N VAL A 63 -79.01 21.27 27.09
CA VAL A 63 -78.92 22.60 26.51
C VAL A 63 -78.02 23.48 27.39
N GLY A 64 -76.98 24.12 26.82
CA GLY A 64 -76.25 25.20 27.51
C GLY A 64 -74.73 25.33 27.32
N MET A 65 -74.11 24.78 26.27
CA MET A 65 -72.68 24.97 25.97
C MET A 65 -72.51 25.48 24.52
N PRO A 66 -71.70 26.53 24.26
CA PRO A 66 -71.52 27.09 22.92
C PRO A 66 -70.88 26.09 21.94
N GLU A 67 -71.27 26.19 20.67
CA GLU A 67 -70.87 25.30 19.57
C GLU A 67 -69.35 25.07 19.50
N GLU A 68 -68.93 23.83 19.76
CA GLU A 68 -67.61 23.36 19.37
C GLU A 68 -67.52 23.37 17.84
N LYS A 69 -66.57 24.14 17.31
CA LYS A 69 -66.21 24.11 15.89
C LYS A 69 -65.94 22.65 15.49
N GLN A 70 -66.75 22.15 14.56
CA GLN A 70 -66.59 20.83 13.96
C GLN A 70 -65.12 20.61 13.55
N ALA A 71 -64.49 19.60 14.13
CA ALA A 71 -63.19 19.13 13.70
C ALA A 71 -63.27 18.78 12.20
N LYS A 72 -62.42 19.42 11.39
CA LYS A 72 -62.24 19.05 9.98
C LYS A 72 -61.84 17.57 9.92
N LYS A 73 -62.68 16.73 9.31
CA LYS A 73 -62.29 15.36 8.93
C LYS A 73 -61.06 15.45 8.03
N GLU A 74 -59.92 14.95 8.52
CA GLU A 74 -58.73 14.75 7.70
C GLU A 74 -59.06 13.81 6.54
N LYS A 75 -58.78 14.25 5.30
CA LYS A 75 -58.91 13.39 4.13
C LYS A 75 -57.77 12.38 4.14
N LYS A 76 -58.11 11.09 4.17
CA LYS A 76 -57.14 10.00 4.00
C LYS A 76 -56.28 10.27 2.74
N PRO A 77 -54.94 10.14 2.80
CA PRO A 77 -54.12 10.25 1.60
C PRO A 77 -54.57 9.17 0.61
N GLY A 78 -54.80 9.59 -0.65
CA GLY A 78 -55.25 8.68 -1.71
C GLY A 78 -54.25 7.55 -1.90
N THR A 79 -54.61 6.36 -1.42
CA THR A 79 -53.86 5.14 -1.69
C THR A 79 -54.26 4.64 -3.07
N PHE A 80 -53.28 4.23 -3.87
CA PHE A 80 -53.56 3.60 -5.16
C PHE A 80 -54.40 2.33 -4.96
N PRO A 81 -55.29 1.98 -5.91
CA PRO A 81 -56.09 0.77 -5.82
C PRO A 81 -55.24 -0.47 -5.54
N HIS A 82 -55.74 -1.38 -4.72
CA HIS A 82 -54.99 -2.57 -4.27
C HIS A 82 -54.47 -3.46 -5.41
N TRP A 83 -55.07 -3.35 -6.61
CA TRP A 83 -54.60 -4.02 -7.83
C TRP A 83 -53.24 -3.51 -8.34
N CYS A 84 -52.90 -2.25 -8.10
CA CYS A 84 -51.61 -1.67 -8.51
C CYS A 84 -50.40 -2.38 -7.88
N ILE A 85 -50.59 -3.05 -6.74
CA ILE A 85 -49.55 -3.86 -6.08
C ILE A 85 -49.19 -5.07 -6.94
N TYR A 86 -50.17 -5.75 -7.53
CA TYR A 86 -49.92 -6.88 -8.41
C TYR A 86 -49.21 -6.45 -9.69
N ILE A 87 -49.58 -5.30 -10.25
CA ILE A 87 -48.87 -4.71 -11.41
C ILE A 87 -47.41 -4.41 -11.05
N ALA A 88 -47.14 -3.85 -9.87
CA ALA A 88 -45.78 -3.54 -9.43
C ALA A 88 -44.93 -4.82 -9.26
N TYR A 89 -45.49 -5.89 -8.69
CA TYR A 89 -44.80 -7.18 -8.61
C TYR A 89 -44.48 -7.75 -9.99
N VAL A 90 -45.45 -7.72 -10.91
CA VAL A 90 -45.24 -8.18 -12.29
C VAL A 90 -44.14 -7.38 -12.98
N LEU A 91 -44.15 -6.05 -12.87
CA LEU A 91 -43.12 -5.19 -13.45
C LEU A 91 -41.73 -5.44 -12.85
N THR A 92 -41.65 -5.74 -11.55
CA THR A 92 -40.38 -6.06 -10.88
C THR A 92 -39.81 -7.40 -11.34
N VAL A 93 -40.68 -8.41 -11.49
CA VAL A 93 -40.27 -9.72 -12.01
C VAL A 93 -39.83 -9.60 -13.47
N MET A 94 -40.58 -8.86 -14.28
CA MET A 94 -40.22 -8.61 -15.69
C MET A 94 -38.90 -7.85 -15.82
N SER A 95 -38.62 -6.86 -14.97
CA SER A 95 -37.37 -6.11 -14.99
C SER A 95 -36.15 -6.91 -14.54
N MET A 96 -36.34 -8.05 -13.86
CA MET A 96 -35.28 -9.02 -13.56
C MET A 96 -35.10 -10.05 -14.68
N ILE A 97 -36.20 -10.62 -15.16
CA ILE A 97 -36.17 -11.73 -16.13
C ILE A 97 -35.70 -11.24 -17.51
N VAL A 98 -36.19 -10.09 -17.98
CA VAL A 98 -35.89 -9.61 -19.34
C VAL A 98 -34.39 -9.35 -19.53
N PRO A 99 -33.69 -8.56 -18.67
CA PRO A 99 -32.24 -8.39 -18.82
C PRO A 99 -31.47 -9.68 -18.58
N GLY A 100 -31.91 -10.55 -17.66
CA GLY A 100 -31.27 -11.84 -17.40
C GLY A 100 -31.28 -12.75 -18.63
N PHE A 101 -32.41 -12.86 -19.31
CA PHE A 101 -32.56 -13.64 -20.54
C PHE A 101 -31.64 -13.13 -21.65
N PHE A 102 -31.63 -11.82 -21.91
CA PHE A 102 -30.75 -11.24 -22.93
C PHE A 102 -29.26 -11.38 -22.57
N THR A 103 -28.89 -11.22 -21.30
CA THR A 103 -27.51 -11.40 -20.84
C THR A 103 -27.04 -12.83 -21.11
N ILE A 104 -27.87 -13.84 -20.83
CA ILE A 104 -27.56 -15.25 -21.11
C ILE A 104 -27.41 -15.49 -22.61
N LEU A 105 -28.35 -15.00 -23.43
CA LEU A 105 -28.26 -15.15 -24.88
C LEU A 105 -26.97 -14.57 -25.46
N TYR A 106 -26.64 -13.32 -25.11
CA TYR A 106 -25.41 -12.69 -25.59
C TYR A 106 -24.15 -13.37 -25.02
N SER A 107 -24.21 -13.89 -23.79
CA SER A 107 -23.07 -14.61 -23.21
C SER A 107 -22.67 -15.87 -23.98
N MET A 108 -23.61 -16.51 -24.68
CA MET A 108 -23.34 -17.68 -25.52
C MET A 108 -22.57 -17.34 -26.80
N GLU A 109 -22.57 -16.07 -27.23
CA GLU A 109 -21.81 -15.58 -28.39
C GLU A 109 -20.43 -15.06 -28.00
N TRP A 110 -20.12 -14.94 -26.70
CA TRP A 110 -18.88 -14.35 -26.22
C TRP A 110 -17.72 -15.34 -26.20
N GLY A 111 -16.57 -14.90 -26.71
CA GLY A 111 -15.28 -15.59 -26.51
C GLY A 111 -14.70 -15.35 -25.11
N PRO A 112 -13.64 -16.09 -24.72
CA PRO A 112 -13.07 -16.04 -23.38
C PRO A 112 -12.56 -14.66 -22.96
N GLU A 113 -12.01 -13.87 -23.88
CA GLU A 113 -11.52 -12.52 -23.59
C GLU A 113 -12.68 -11.56 -23.22
N LYS A 114 -13.74 -11.52 -24.03
CA LYS A 114 -14.93 -10.69 -23.77
C LYS A 114 -15.67 -11.11 -22.50
N ALA A 115 -15.74 -12.42 -22.23
CA ALA A 115 -16.35 -12.93 -21.00
C ALA A 115 -15.60 -12.46 -19.75
N ASN A 116 -14.26 -12.45 -19.77
CA ASN A 116 -13.44 -11.98 -18.66
C ASN A 116 -13.57 -10.46 -18.43
N GLU A 117 -13.60 -9.66 -19.50
CA GLU A 117 -13.84 -8.22 -19.42
C GLU A 117 -15.23 -7.91 -18.87
N TRP A 118 -16.26 -8.62 -19.34
CA TRP A 118 -17.64 -8.45 -18.84
C TRP A 118 -17.76 -8.83 -17.36
N LEU A 119 -17.15 -9.94 -16.93
CA LEU A 119 -17.17 -10.35 -15.52
C LEU A 119 -16.48 -9.29 -14.64
N THR A 120 -15.34 -8.77 -15.09
CA THR A 120 -14.58 -7.75 -14.36
C THR A 120 -15.39 -6.46 -14.23
N THR A 121 -16.05 -6.02 -15.31
CA THR A 121 -16.89 -4.81 -15.31
C THR A 121 -18.16 -5.00 -14.46
N PHE A 122 -18.78 -6.18 -14.46
CA PHE A 122 -19.90 -6.50 -13.59
C PHE A 122 -19.51 -6.44 -12.11
N ILE A 123 -18.44 -7.14 -11.72
CA ILE A 123 -17.95 -7.16 -10.33
C ILE A 123 -17.58 -5.74 -9.87
N MET A 124 -16.86 -4.99 -10.70
CA MET A 124 -16.49 -3.61 -10.40
C MET A 124 -17.72 -2.71 -10.24
N SER A 125 -18.72 -2.84 -11.12
CA SER A 125 -19.97 -2.09 -11.06
C SER A 125 -20.81 -2.45 -9.83
N PHE A 126 -20.81 -3.72 -9.42
CA PHE A 126 -21.47 -4.15 -8.19
C PHE A 126 -20.86 -3.47 -6.96
N PHE A 127 -19.54 -3.53 -6.80
CA PHE A 127 -18.86 -2.88 -5.68
C PHE A 127 -18.99 -1.36 -5.72
N GLN A 128 -18.88 -0.74 -6.90
CA GLN A 128 -19.15 0.69 -7.08
C GLN A 128 -20.58 1.04 -6.64
N SER A 129 -21.57 0.22 -7.00
CA SER A 129 -22.97 0.43 -6.64
C SER A 129 -23.19 0.36 -5.13
N VAL A 130 -22.67 -0.68 -4.47
CA VAL A 130 -22.85 -0.91 -3.03
C VAL A 130 -22.09 0.10 -2.18
N ILE A 131 -20.82 0.37 -2.52
CA ILE A 131 -19.94 1.20 -1.69
C ILE A 131 -20.16 2.69 -1.94
N VAL A 132 -20.44 3.10 -3.19
CA VAL A 132 -20.46 4.50 -3.59
C VAL A 132 -21.86 4.98 -3.96
N VAL A 133 -22.50 4.33 -4.94
CA VAL A 133 -23.74 4.85 -5.56
C VAL A 133 -24.92 4.79 -4.58
N GLN A 134 -25.08 3.69 -3.84
CA GLN A 134 -26.18 3.52 -2.90
C GLN A 134 -26.11 4.54 -1.75
N PRO A 135 -24.99 4.69 -1.02
CA PRO A 135 -24.86 5.75 -0.01
C PRO A 135 -25.06 7.15 -0.58
N LEU A 136 -24.52 7.45 -1.77
CA LEU A 136 -24.66 8.75 -2.40
C LEU A 136 -26.11 9.04 -2.83
N LYS A 137 -26.81 8.04 -3.39
CA LYS A 137 -28.25 8.15 -3.73
C LYS A 137 -29.09 8.45 -2.50
N VAL A 138 -28.81 7.79 -1.36
CA VAL A 138 -29.52 8.06 -0.10
C VAL A 138 -29.27 9.50 0.36
N MET A 139 -28.02 9.97 0.31
CA MET A 139 -27.68 11.35 0.68
C MET A 139 -28.37 12.39 -0.22
N VAL A 140 -28.40 12.16 -1.53
CA VAL A 140 -29.08 13.05 -2.50
C VAL A 140 -30.60 13.01 -2.29
N LEU A 141 -31.19 11.84 -2.04
CA LEU A 141 -32.62 11.72 -1.79
C LEU A 141 -33.02 12.43 -0.48
N VAL A 142 -32.22 12.29 0.58
CA VAL A 142 -32.41 13.04 1.83
C VAL A 142 -32.28 14.54 1.61
N ALA A 143 -31.29 14.99 0.84
CA ALA A 143 -31.13 16.41 0.52
C ALA A 143 -32.29 16.94 -0.35
N PHE A 144 -32.74 16.16 -1.34
CA PHE A 144 -33.86 16.49 -2.22
C PHE A 144 -35.18 16.57 -1.44
N ILE A 145 -35.45 15.59 -0.57
CA ILE A 145 -36.62 15.60 0.32
C ILE A 145 -36.51 16.79 1.29
N ALA A 146 -35.35 17.08 1.87
CA ALA A 146 -35.16 18.25 2.73
C ALA A 146 -35.34 19.60 1.99
N CYS A 147 -35.12 19.64 0.67
CA CYS A 147 -35.33 20.83 -0.15
C CYS A 147 -36.76 20.98 -0.69
N ILE A 148 -37.46 19.87 -0.97
CA ILE A 148 -38.81 19.88 -1.58
C ILE A 148 -39.92 19.74 -0.55
N VAL A 149 -39.70 18.92 0.48
CA VAL A 149 -40.46 19.01 1.72
C VAL A 149 -39.91 20.24 2.42
N LYS A 150 -40.33 21.41 1.92
CA LYS A 150 -40.53 22.61 2.72
C LYS A 150 -41.10 22.08 4.03
N LYS A 151 -40.41 22.37 5.15
CA LYS A 151 -40.86 21.97 6.49
C LYS A 151 -42.39 21.95 6.47
N PRO A 152 -43.09 20.81 6.70
CA PRO A 152 -44.47 20.96 7.11
C PRO A 152 -44.42 21.95 8.26
N ASP A 153 -45.25 22.99 8.22
CA ASP A 153 -45.26 24.06 9.22
C ASP A 153 -45.43 23.42 10.61
N ILE A 154 -44.32 23.05 11.23
CA ILE A 154 -44.20 22.69 12.65
C ILE A 154 -43.98 23.99 13.46
N ASP A 155 -44.26 25.14 12.84
CA ASP A 155 -44.51 26.38 13.56
C ASP A 155 -45.84 26.30 14.34
N GLU A 156 -46.64 25.22 14.24
CA GLU A 156 -47.80 25.00 15.13
C GLU A 156 -47.47 24.20 16.42
N GLU A 157 -46.34 23.49 16.53
CA GLU A 157 -45.92 22.85 17.80
C GLU A 157 -44.72 23.55 18.47
N ASP A 158 -43.80 24.13 17.68
CA ASP A 158 -42.75 25.00 18.22
C ASP A 158 -43.27 26.43 18.46
N GLY A 159 -44.27 26.88 17.69
CA GLY A 159 -45.00 28.12 17.96
C GLY A 159 -45.86 28.01 19.21
N ALA A 160 -46.38 26.83 19.56
CA ALA A 160 -47.09 26.65 20.84
C ALA A 160 -46.14 26.72 22.04
N THR A 161 -44.88 26.26 21.95
CA THR A 161 -43.95 26.33 23.09
C THR A 161 -43.16 27.63 23.15
N GLU A 162 -42.88 28.30 22.03
CA GLU A 162 -42.43 29.70 22.03
C GLU A 162 -43.56 30.66 22.38
N ASP A 163 -44.81 30.48 21.90
CA ASP A 163 -45.95 31.28 22.35
C ASP A 163 -46.31 30.99 23.80
N ILE A 164 -46.25 29.76 24.31
CA ILE A 164 -46.48 29.50 25.73
C ILE A 164 -45.35 30.11 26.58
N ASN A 165 -44.08 30.03 26.17
CA ASN A 165 -42.99 30.67 26.93
C ASN A 165 -42.98 32.21 26.79
N ASN A 166 -43.39 32.76 25.65
CA ASN A 166 -43.54 34.20 25.42
C ASN A 166 -44.83 34.73 26.05
N VAL A 167 -45.90 33.95 26.14
CA VAL A 167 -47.12 34.25 26.88
C VAL A 167 -46.86 34.11 28.37
N ILE A 168 -46.10 33.12 28.84
CA ILE A 168 -45.67 33.02 30.25
C ILE A 168 -44.72 34.18 30.58
N ALA A 169 -43.78 34.54 29.71
CA ALA A 169 -42.90 35.69 29.92
C ALA A 169 -43.66 37.04 29.86
N ALA A 170 -44.64 37.18 28.94
CA ALA A 170 -45.50 38.36 28.87
C ALA A 170 -46.49 38.42 30.04
N HIS A 171 -46.99 37.28 30.54
CA HIS A 171 -47.89 37.23 31.69
C HIS A 171 -47.12 37.38 33.01
N ASP A 172 -45.85 36.96 33.07
CA ASP A 172 -44.93 37.23 34.17
C ASP A 172 -44.45 38.69 34.16
N GLU A 173 -44.18 39.30 32.99
CA GLU A 173 -43.92 40.75 32.87
C GLU A 173 -45.16 41.58 33.21
N GLU A 174 -46.36 41.20 32.72
CA GLU A 174 -47.61 41.88 33.04
C GLU A 174 -48.02 41.69 34.52
N MET A 175 -47.72 40.54 35.14
CA MET A 175 -47.85 40.34 36.59
C MET A 175 -46.83 41.16 37.37
N LEU A 176 -45.56 41.22 36.96
CA LEU A 176 -44.53 42.04 37.61
C LEU A 176 -44.83 43.54 37.47
N GLN A 177 -45.44 43.97 36.36
CA GLN A 177 -45.89 45.34 36.15
C GLN A 177 -47.16 45.67 36.96
N LYS A 178 -48.12 44.74 37.07
CA LYS A 178 -49.27 44.84 37.98
C LYS A 178 -48.89 44.75 39.47
N LEU A 179 -47.78 44.08 39.79
CA LEU A 179 -47.16 44.06 41.12
C LEU A 179 -46.49 45.40 41.44
N ASN A 180 -45.79 46.02 40.48
CA ASN A 180 -45.14 47.32 40.69
C ASN A 180 -46.14 48.50 40.81
N VAL A 181 -47.33 48.38 40.21
CA VAL A 181 -48.39 49.41 40.26
C VAL A 181 -49.29 49.28 41.50
N ARG A 182 -49.19 48.21 42.30
CA ARG A 182 -50.15 47.94 43.39
C ARG A 182 -49.54 47.50 44.72
N PHE A 183 -48.36 48.00 45.10
CA PHE A 183 -47.83 47.84 46.45
C PHE A 183 -47.96 49.10 47.30
N ASN A 184 -49.18 49.37 47.74
CA ASN A 184 -49.43 50.03 49.02
C ASN A 184 -50.51 49.23 49.78
N ILE A 185 -50.20 47.97 50.10
CA ILE A 185 -51.11 47.07 50.81
C ILE A 185 -50.51 46.79 52.18
N LYS A 186 -50.99 47.52 53.20
CA LYS A 186 -50.66 47.30 54.64
C LYS A 186 -51.23 45.99 55.21
N ASN A 187 -51.85 45.12 54.39
CA ASN A 187 -52.56 43.96 54.87
C ASN A 187 -51.75 42.66 54.69
N TRP A 188 -51.05 42.27 55.75
CA TRP A 188 -50.11 41.14 55.75
C TRP A 188 -50.78 39.78 55.44
N MET A 189 -52.09 39.63 55.70
CA MET A 189 -52.85 38.41 55.41
C MET A 189 -52.95 38.11 53.91
N VAL A 190 -53.02 39.13 53.04
CA VAL A 190 -53.13 38.93 51.58
C VAL A 190 -51.79 38.46 51.01
N LEU A 191 -50.70 39.02 51.52
CA LEU A 191 -49.33 38.58 51.17
C LEU A 191 -49.07 37.14 51.62
N LEU A 192 -49.55 36.76 52.81
CA LEU A 192 -49.43 35.41 53.33
C LEU A 192 -50.21 34.40 52.48
N TYR A 193 -51.45 34.73 52.09
CA TYR A 193 -52.28 33.87 51.25
C TYR A 193 -51.69 33.69 49.84
N PHE A 194 -51.12 34.76 49.27
CA PHE A 194 -50.44 34.71 47.98
C PHE A 194 -49.18 33.84 48.05
N PHE A 195 -48.33 34.03 49.06
CA PHE A 195 -47.15 33.18 49.29
C PHE A 195 -47.53 31.71 49.52
N PHE A 196 -48.59 31.45 50.29
CA PHE A 196 -49.04 30.08 50.54
C PHE A 196 -49.57 29.41 49.27
N SER A 197 -50.24 30.14 48.38
CA SER A 197 -50.70 29.63 47.09
C SER A 197 -49.57 29.35 46.09
N ILE A 198 -48.51 30.18 46.09
CA ILE A 198 -47.29 29.92 45.28
C ILE A 198 -46.55 28.69 45.81
N VAL A 199 -46.41 28.58 47.14
CA VAL A 199 -45.77 27.41 47.77
C VAL A 199 -46.59 26.14 47.53
N ALA A 200 -47.92 26.21 47.60
CA ALA A 200 -48.80 25.08 47.29
C ALA A 200 -48.72 24.66 45.82
N LYS A 201 -48.72 25.61 44.87
CA LYS A 201 -48.53 25.31 43.44
C LYS A 201 -47.16 24.71 43.14
N ARG A 202 -46.10 25.19 43.80
CA ARG A 202 -44.75 24.59 43.70
C ARG A 202 -44.67 23.20 44.32
N LYS A 203 -45.45 22.94 45.38
CA LYS A 203 -45.52 21.62 46.02
C LYS A 203 -46.23 20.62 45.10
N LEU A 204 -47.30 21.03 44.44
CA LEU A 204 -48.05 20.22 43.46
C LEU A 204 -47.24 19.95 42.17
N ALA A 205 -46.53 20.96 41.65
CA ALA A 205 -45.66 20.79 40.48
C ALA A 205 -44.41 19.92 40.77
N ASN A 206 -43.94 19.88 42.02
CA ASN A 206 -42.88 18.97 42.46
C ASN A 206 -43.40 17.54 42.73
N GLU A 207 -44.70 17.35 43.01
CA GLU A 207 -45.33 16.02 43.10
C GLU A 207 -45.39 15.32 41.72
N ASP A 208 -45.45 16.08 40.63
CA ASP A 208 -45.41 15.57 39.25
C ASP A 208 -43.99 15.24 38.74
N CYS A 209 -42.94 15.61 39.49
CA CYS A 209 -41.57 15.18 39.19
C CYS A 209 -41.33 13.75 39.72
N LYS A 210 -41.84 12.75 38.97
CA LYS A 210 -41.44 11.35 39.20
C LYS A 210 -39.90 11.26 39.10
N PRO A 211 -39.22 10.52 40.00
CA PRO A 211 -37.79 10.27 39.85
C PRO A 211 -37.53 9.73 38.44
N ILE A 212 -36.50 10.26 37.77
CA ILE A 212 -36.10 9.82 36.43
C ILE A 212 -36.04 8.30 36.44
N ASP A 213 -36.81 7.68 35.55
CA ASP A 213 -36.83 6.23 35.41
C ASP A 213 -35.39 5.75 35.11
N MET A 214 -34.83 5.01 36.07
CA MET A 214 -33.45 4.55 36.01
C MET A 214 -33.23 3.61 34.83
N GLU A 215 -34.28 2.91 34.38
CA GLU A 215 -34.23 2.04 33.22
C GLU A 215 -34.14 2.85 31.92
N ALA A 216 -35.01 3.85 31.73
CA ALA A 216 -34.92 4.79 30.62
C ALA A 216 -33.58 5.54 30.56
N LEU A 217 -33.03 5.95 31.71
CA LEU A 217 -31.74 6.62 31.79
C LEU A 217 -30.58 5.70 31.42
N ASN A 218 -30.60 4.45 31.87
CA ASN A 218 -29.58 3.47 31.52
C ASN A 218 -29.65 3.13 30.03
N LYS A 219 -30.86 2.98 29.46
CA LYS A 219 -31.07 2.79 28.02
C LYS A 219 -30.54 3.98 27.20
N ALA A 220 -30.78 5.21 27.66
CA ALA A 220 -30.23 6.41 27.03
C ALA A 220 -28.69 6.48 27.11
N ARG A 221 -28.10 6.06 28.25
CA ARG A 221 -26.63 5.96 28.42
C ARG A 221 -26.03 4.89 27.52
N GLU A 222 -26.67 3.74 27.39
CA GLU A 222 -26.23 2.65 26.50
C GLU A 222 -26.25 3.11 25.04
N ASN A 223 -27.34 3.72 24.60
CA ASN A 223 -27.44 4.32 23.26
C ASN A 223 -26.33 5.35 23.02
N ARG A 224 -26.06 6.20 24.00
CA ARG A 224 -24.99 7.20 23.91
C ARG A 224 -23.60 6.56 23.82
N MET A 225 -23.35 5.50 24.59
CA MET A 225 -22.10 4.74 24.53
C MET A 225 -21.92 4.04 23.18
N MET A 226 -23.00 3.52 22.59
CA MET A 226 -22.98 2.94 21.24
C MET A 226 -22.66 4.00 20.17
N GLU A 227 -23.23 5.20 20.28
CA GLU A 227 -22.93 6.31 19.37
C GLU A 227 -21.45 6.70 19.40
N ILE A 228 -20.87 6.86 20.60
CA ILE A 228 -19.46 7.21 20.75
C ILE A 228 -18.57 6.12 20.17
N LYS A 229 -18.89 4.84 20.43
CA LYS A 229 -18.17 3.70 19.85
C LYS A 229 -18.27 3.69 18.32
N MET A 230 -19.46 3.94 17.78
CA MET A 230 -19.67 3.98 16.33
C MET A 230 -18.89 5.12 15.66
N GLU A 231 -18.84 6.30 16.28
CA GLU A 231 -18.04 7.42 15.76
C GLU A 231 -16.55 7.08 15.78
N THR A 232 -16.05 6.46 16.86
CA THR A 232 -14.64 6.02 16.91
C THR A 232 -14.33 4.97 15.84
N LEU A 233 -15.22 4.00 15.63
CA LEU A 233 -15.04 2.97 14.61
C LEU A 233 -15.06 3.55 13.19
N LEU A 234 -16.00 4.45 12.89
CA LEU A 234 -16.07 5.13 11.58
C LEU A 234 -14.80 5.93 11.29
N ARG A 235 -14.27 6.63 12.30
CA ARG A 235 -13.02 7.38 12.18
C ARG A 235 -11.82 6.46 11.94
N GLU A 236 -11.75 5.33 12.64
CA GLU A 236 -10.70 4.33 12.43
C GLU A 236 -10.79 3.74 11.02
N ILE A 237 -11.98 3.34 10.57
CA ILE A 237 -12.20 2.83 9.20
C ILE A 237 -11.73 3.84 8.15
N ALA A 238 -12.06 5.13 8.33
CA ALA A 238 -11.61 6.18 7.40
C ALA A 238 -10.08 6.32 7.36
N ILE A 239 -9.41 6.22 8.52
CA ILE A 239 -7.93 6.26 8.60
C ILE A 239 -7.32 5.06 7.89
N TYR A 240 -7.83 3.84 8.12
CA TYR A 240 -7.34 2.64 7.46
C TYR A 240 -7.60 2.67 5.94
N LEU A 241 -8.75 3.17 5.51
CA LEU A 241 -9.07 3.33 4.10
C LEU A 241 -8.10 4.31 3.42
N LEU A 242 -7.82 5.45 4.05
CA LEU A 242 -6.84 6.41 3.56
C LEU A 242 -5.42 5.81 3.51
N PHE A 243 -5.02 5.05 4.53
CA PHE A 243 -3.74 4.34 4.55
C PHE A 243 -3.61 3.33 3.41
N VAL A 244 -4.66 2.55 3.12
CA VAL A 244 -4.68 1.61 2.00
C VAL A 244 -4.58 2.33 0.67
N LEU A 245 -5.23 3.49 0.49
CA LEU A 245 -5.10 4.31 -0.72
C LEU A 245 -3.66 4.81 -0.93
N VAL A 246 -2.99 5.24 0.15
CA VAL A 246 -1.57 5.65 0.10
C VAL A 246 -0.68 4.48 -0.29
N LEU A 247 -0.87 3.31 0.35
CA LEU A 247 -0.14 2.09 0.03
C LEU A 247 -0.35 1.66 -1.43
N PHE A 248 -1.59 1.71 -1.91
CA PHE A 248 -1.93 1.37 -3.29
C PHE A 248 -1.19 2.29 -4.26
N PHE A 249 -1.23 3.60 -4.03
CA PHE A 249 -0.50 4.56 -4.85
C PHE A 249 1.01 4.28 -4.88
N LEU A 250 1.65 4.10 -3.71
CA LEU A 250 3.08 3.82 -3.62
C LEU A 250 3.46 2.50 -4.32
N SER A 251 2.62 1.47 -4.18
CA SER A 251 2.84 0.17 -4.82
C SER A 251 2.74 0.23 -6.35
N TYR A 252 1.78 1.01 -6.86
CA TYR A 252 1.59 1.21 -8.29
C TYR A 252 2.73 2.03 -8.87
N GLN A 253 3.08 3.14 -8.22
CA GLN A 253 4.11 4.06 -8.71
C GLN A 253 5.50 3.44 -8.78
N GLN A 254 5.80 2.47 -7.91
CA GLN A 254 7.06 1.75 -7.95
C GLN A 254 7.18 0.83 -9.18
N ARG A 255 6.06 0.46 -9.83
CA ARG A 255 6.05 -0.31 -11.08
C ARG A 255 5.94 0.64 -12.26
N ASP A 256 6.97 0.66 -13.09
CA ASP A 256 6.92 1.43 -14.33
C ASP A 256 6.15 0.66 -15.43
N SER A 257 5.21 1.33 -16.11
CA SER A 257 4.39 0.73 -17.17
C SER A 257 5.20 0.26 -18.38
N PHE A 258 6.34 0.89 -18.68
CA PHE A 258 7.19 0.55 -19.82
C PHE A 258 8.28 -0.48 -19.48
N SER A 259 8.43 -0.85 -18.20
CA SER A 259 9.47 -1.79 -17.76
C SER A 259 9.39 -3.15 -18.48
N TYR A 260 8.18 -3.69 -18.65
CA TYR A 260 7.96 -4.96 -19.36
C TYR A 260 8.34 -4.86 -20.84
N GLN A 261 7.91 -3.79 -21.52
CA GLN A 261 8.20 -3.59 -22.94
C GLN A 261 9.69 -3.42 -23.19
N MET A 262 10.39 -2.67 -22.33
CA MET A 262 11.85 -2.53 -22.40
C MET A 262 12.55 -3.88 -22.19
N ALA A 263 12.12 -4.68 -21.20
CA ALA A 263 12.68 -6.00 -20.97
C ALA A 263 12.47 -6.94 -22.17
N ALA A 264 11.26 -6.94 -22.74
CA ALA A 264 10.92 -7.75 -23.91
C ALA A 264 11.73 -7.34 -25.15
N ASN A 265 11.90 -6.04 -25.39
CA ASN A 265 12.71 -5.54 -26.49
C ASN A 265 14.17 -5.95 -26.35
N LEU A 266 14.77 -5.74 -25.16
CA LEU A 266 16.15 -6.15 -24.90
C LEU A 266 16.32 -7.67 -25.03
N ARG A 267 15.35 -8.46 -24.56
CA ARG A 267 15.35 -9.91 -24.72
C ARG A 267 15.37 -10.30 -26.20
N ASN A 268 14.41 -9.83 -26.98
CA ASN A 268 14.32 -10.17 -28.40
C ASN A 268 15.58 -9.72 -29.17
N TYR A 269 16.18 -8.61 -28.75
CA TYR A 269 17.38 -8.08 -29.37
C TYR A 269 18.64 -8.94 -29.11
N PHE A 270 18.85 -9.36 -27.86
CA PHE A 270 20.03 -10.14 -27.46
C PHE A 270 19.85 -11.66 -27.58
N ASP A 271 18.62 -12.17 -27.65
CA ASP A 271 18.31 -13.61 -27.79
C ASP A 271 18.61 -14.18 -29.17
N ASN A 272 18.90 -13.35 -30.18
CA ASN A 272 19.07 -13.80 -31.57
C ASN A 272 20.24 -14.81 -31.72
N GLY A 273 19.93 -16.10 -31.56
CA GLY A 273 20.87 -17.21 -31.57
C GLY A 273 21.55 -17.50 -30.22
N PHE A 274 21.15 -16.88 -29.11
CA PHE A 274 21.71 -17.20 -27.80
C PHE A 274 21.16 -18.52 -27.26
N THR A 275 19.84 -18.69 -27.32
CA THR A 275 19.15 -19.91 -26.85
C THR A 275 19.51 -21.18 -27.62
N SER A 276 20.11 -21.07 -28.80
CA SER A 276 20.55 -22.20 -29.62
C SER A 276 22.01 -22.62 -29.40
N ILE A 277 22.72 -21.98 -28.46
CA ILE A 277 24.12 -22.30 -28.17
C ILE A 277 24.20 -23.64 -27.44
N THR A 278 24.91 -24.60 -28.04
CA THR A 278 25.14 -25.93 -27.47
C THR A 278 26.62 -26.25 -27.22
N THR A 279 27.53 -25.54 -27.87
CA THR A 279 28.99 -25.79 -27.81
C THR A 279 29.76 -24.51 -27.50
N THR A 280 31.00 -24.65 -27.03
CA THR A 280 31.93 -23.53 -26.77
C THR A 280 32.26 -22.75 -28.04
N GLU A 281 32.44 -23.43 -29.17
CA GLU A 281 32.62 -22.78 -30.48
C GLU A 281 31.36 -22.02 -30.91
N GLY A 282 30.18 -22.59 -30.66
CA GLY A 282 28.90 -21.91 -30.87
C GLY A 282 28.79 -20.61 -30.09
N TYR A 283 29.26 -20.62 -28.83
CA TYR A 283 29.30 -19.44 -27.97
C TYR A 283 30.20 -18.33 -28.54
N TRP A 284 31.42 -18.68 -28.96
CA TRP A 284 32.34 -17.76 -29.61
C TRP A 284 31.79 -17.17 -30.91
N LYS A 285 31.19 -18.01 -31.76
CA LYS A 285 30.55 -17.58 -33.01
C LYS A 285 29.37 -16.63 -32.76
N TRP A 286 28.57 -16.91 -31.74
CA TRP A 286 27.48 -16.01 -31.32
C TRP A 286 28.03 -14.67 -30.79
N MET A 287 29.09 -14.72 -29.98
CA MET A 287 29.74 -13.53 -29.43
C MET A 287 30.17 -12.56 -30.54
N ASP A 288 30.91 -13.05 -31.54
CA ASP A 288 31.42 -12.20 -32.63
C ASP A 288 30.31 -11.71 -33.56
N LYS A 289 29.39 -12.60 -33.95
CA LYS A 289 28.44 -12.29 -35.04
C LYS A 289 27.15 -11.63 -34.58
N LYS A 290 26.78 -11.80 -33.31
CA LYS A 290 25.47 -11.36 -32.78
C LYS A 290 25.64 -10.40 -31.63
N LEU A 291 26.39 -10.80 -30.60
CA LEU A 291 26.48 -10.01 -29.38
C LEU A 291 27.27 -8.72 -29.57
N ILE A 292 28.49 -8.77 -30.09
CA ILE A 292 29.34 -7.58 -30.25
C ILE A 292 28.66 -6.52 -31.14
N PRO A 293 28.13 -6.86 -32.33
CA PRO A 293 27.37 -5.91 -33.14
C PRO A 293 26.13 -5.35 -32.45
N ALA A 294 25.44 -6.15 -31.61
CA ALA A 294 24.29 -5.70 -30.85
C ALA A 294 24.67 -4.71 -29.73
N MET A 295 25.82 -4.92 -29.09
CA MET A 295 26.28 -4.07 -27.99
C MET A 295 26.90 -2.76 -28.49
N TYR A 296 27.63 -2.77 -29.61
CA TYR A 296 28.31 -1.59 -30.12
C TYR A 296 27.64 -1.09 -31.40
N ALA A 297 26.93 0.03 -31.31
CA ALA A 297 26.37 0.68 -32.49
C ALA A 297 27.51 1.20 -33.41
N SER A 298 27.46 0.82 -34.69
CA SER A 298 28.45 1.24 -35.69
C SER A 298 27.87 2.18 -36.75
N HIS A 299 26.62 1.99 -37.16
CA HIS A 299 25.95 2.77 -38.20
C HIS A 299 24.58 3.27 -37.72
N TYR A 300 24.18 4.45 -38.18
CA TYR A 300 22.81 4.93 -38.07
C TYR A 300 21.89 4.14 -39.05
N ALA A 301 20.57 4.26 -38.87
CA ALA A 301 19.59 3.56 -39.72
C ALA A 301 19.67 3.91 -41.22
N ASN A 302 20.23 5.07 -41.56
CA ASN A 302 20.50 5.52 -42.94
C ASN A 302 21.81 4.96 -43.53
N GLY A 303 22.56 4.13 -42.77
CA GLY A 303 23.83 3.53 -43.20
C GLY A 303 25.07 4.38 -42.96
N THR A 304 24.95 5.61 -42.45
CA THR A 304 26.13 6.44 -42.14
C THR A 304 26.83 5.94 -40.88
N GLU A 305 28.16 5.93 -40.88
CA GLU A 305 28.95 5.54 -39.71
C GLU A 305 28.80 6.53 -38.55
N ILE A 306 28.79 5.99 -37.33
CA ILE A 306 28.70 6.77 -36.11
C ILE A 306 30.09 7.28 -35.75
N ILE A 307 30.29 8.59 -35.89
CA ILE A 307 31.56 9.25 -35.54
C ILE A 307 31.57 9.64 -34.05
N GLN A 308 30.42 10.09 -33.52
CA GLN A 308 30.33 10.67 -32.19
C GLN A 308 30.51 9.64 -31.09
N TRP A 309 31.36 9.93 -30.11
CA TRP A 309 31.72 8.99 -29.05
C TRP A 309 30.53 8.61 -28.16
N TRP A 310 29.54 9.49 -27.98
CA TRP A 310 28.37 9.24 -27.15
C TRP A 310 27.39 8.27 -27.83
N ASP A 311 27.25 8.35 -29.15
CA ASP A 311 26.39 7.46 -29.92
C ASP A 311 27.02 6.07 -30.08
N LYS A 312 28.36 5.97 -30.09
CA LYS A 312 29.09 4.67 -30.02
C LYS A 312 28.82 3.87 -28.74
N ARG A 313 28.31 4.53 -27.68
CA ARG A 313 27.92 3.84 -26.43
C ARG A 313 26.50 3.27 -26.50
N CYS A 314 25.70 3.69 -27.47
CA CYS A 314 24.40 3.09 -27.69
C CYS A 314 24.55 1.61 -28.06
N THR A 315 23.60 0.81 -27.61
CA THR A 315 23.32 -0.48 -28.25
C THR A 315 22.84 -0.21 -29.68
N ALA A 316 22.88 -1.22 -30.54
CA ALA A 316 22.52 -0.99 -31.94
C ALA A 316 21.01 -0.75 -32.18
N ASP A 317 20.18 -0.71 -31.13
CA ASP A 317 18.83 -0.10 -31.13
C ASP A 317 18.87 1.45 -31.21
N MET A 318 20.04 2.07 -31.00
CA MET A 318 20.29 3.53 -30.96
C MET A 318 19.52 4.30 -29.88
N VAL A 319 18.80 3.61 -29.00
CA VAL A 319 17.99 4.22 -27.95
C VAL A 319 18.59 3.94 -26.58
N SER A 320 18.98 2.69 -26.32
CA SER A 320 19.54 2.30 -25.03
C SER A 320 21.05 2.54 -25.03
N ARG A 321 21.57 3.07 -23.93
CA ARG A 321 23.00 3.40 -23.77
C ARG A 321 23.64 2.45 -22.79
N ARG A 322 24.78 1.87 -23.13
CA ARG A 322 25.52 1.03 -22.18
C ARG A 322 26.10 1.87 -21.06
N VAL A 323 25.97 1.34 -19.85
CA VAL A 323 26.46 1.95 -18.62
C VAL A 323 27.65 1.14 -18.14
N GLY A 324 28.84 1.74 -18.21
CA GLY A 324 30.10 1.03 -17.97
C GLY A 324 30.45 0.07 -19.11
N ILE A 325 31.34 -0.86 -18.83
CA ILE A 325 31.84 -1.85 -19.78
C ILE A 325 31.27 -3.23 -19.44
N PRO A 326 30.86 -4.07 -20.41
CA PRO A 326 30.46 -5.44 -20.15
C PRO A 326 31.54 -6.29 -19.47
N ARG A 327 31.14 -7.16 -18.55
CA ARG A 327 32.01 -8.08 -17.83
C ARG A 327 31.73 -9.51 -18.25
N LEU A 328 32.76 -10.22 -18.70
CA LEU A 328 32.73 -11.65 -18.95
C LEU A 328 33.39 -12.36 -17.76
N ARG A 329 32.67 -13.32 -17.16
CA ARG A 329 33.12 -14.04 -15.97
C ARG A 329 32.94 -15.54 -16.18
N GLN A 330 33.97 -16.30 -15.88
CA GLN A 330 34.00 -17.74 -16.07
C GLN A 330 34.20 -18.46 -14.74
N LEU A 331 33.49 -19.58 -14.59
CA LEU A 331 33.66 -20.54 -13.52
C LEU A 331 34.14 -21.87 -14.09
N ARG A 332 35.18 -22.41 -13.46
CA ARG A 332 35.83 -23.66 -13.82
C ARG A 332 35.84 -24.61 -12.63
N ILE A 333 35.95 -25.89 -12.92
CA ILE A 333 36.15 -26.94 -11.93
C ILE A 333 37.59 -27.45 -11.97
N LYS A 334 38.04 -28.02 -10.85
CA LYS A 334 39.33 -28.71 -10.77
C LYS A 334 39.36 -29.92 -11.71
N PRO A 335 40.54 -30.36 -12.16
CA PRO A 335 40.67 -31.63 -12.85
C PRO A 335 40.35 -32.80 -11.92
N ASP A 336 39.83 -33.89 -12.50
CA ASP A 336 39.60 -35.18 -11.85
C ASP A 336 38.67 -35.14 -10.63
N THR A 337 37.55 -34.41 -10.77
CA THR A 337 36.51 -34.28 -9.73
C THR A 337 35.59 -35.50 -9.61
N CYS A 338 35.71 -36.48 -10.51
CA CYS A 338 34.94 -37.73 -10.44
C CYS A 338 35.82 -38.97 -10.52
N SER A 339 35.32 -40.06 -9.95
CA SER A 339 35.98 -41.36 -9.97
C SER A 339 35.60 -42.14 -11.24
N VAL A 340 36.59 -42.46 -12.07
CA VAL A 340 36.42 -43.36 -13.21
C VAL A 340 36.32 -44.80 -12.71
N ASN A 341 35.49 -45.63 -13.35
CA ASN A 341 35.44 -47.06 -13.06
C ASN A 341 36.82 -47.69 -13.31
N GLN A 342 37.36 -48.43 -12.34
CA GLN A 342 38.72 -48.99 -12.40
C GLN A 342 38.99 -49.79 -13.68
N ARG A 343 37.99 -50.50 -14.21
CA ARG A 343 38.12 -51.28 -15.45
C ARG A 343 38.34 -50.43 -16.71
N LEU A 344 37.93 -49.16 -16.68
CA LEU A 344 38.09 -48.21 -17.77
C LEU A 344 39.24 -47.23 -17.52
N GLY A 345 39.96 -47.35 -16.40
CA GLY A 345 41.03 -46.43 -16.02
C GLY A 345 42.20 -46.39 -17.00
N SER A 346 42.42 -47.45 -17.80
CA SER A 346 43.42 -47.45 -18.88
C SER A 346 42.99 -46.71 -20.15
N LEU A 347 41.68 -46.45 -20.31
CA LEU A 347 41.09 -45.78 -21.47
C LEU A 347 40.73 -44.32 -21.15
N ILE A 348 40.31 -44.03 -19.91
CA ILE A 348 39.85 -42.73 -19.47
C ILE A 348 40.77 -42.24 -18.36
N ASN A 349 41.67 -41.33 -18.73
CA ASN A 349 42.65 -40.74 -17.81
C ASN A 349 42.12 -39.54 -17.02
N HIS A 350 41.01 -38.93 -17.48
CA HIS A 350 40.46 -37.72 -16.88
C HIS A 350 38.96 -37.78 -16.70
N CYS A 351 38.48 -37.24 -15.60
CA CYS A 351 37.05 -37.18 -15.27
C CYS A 351 36.63 -35.77 -14.85
N ARG A 352 35.46 -35.33 -15.30
CA ARG A 352 34.96 -33.98 -15.08
C ARG A 352 33.49 -34.02 -14.67
N ASN A 353 33.20 -33.75 -13.41
CA ASN A 353 31.84 -33.78 -12.87
C ASN A 353 31.09 -32.46 -13.08
N GLU A 354 29.85 -32.36 -12.60
CA GLU A 354 29.11 -31.12 -12.44
C GLU A 354 29.84 -30.11 -11.54
N TYR A 355 29.45 -28.83 -11.59
CA TYR A 355 29.95 -27.81 -10.68
C TYR A 355 29.51 -28.10 -9.24
N GLY A 356 30.46 -28.49 -8.38
CA GLY A 356 30.28 -28.57 -6.94
C GLY A 356 30.75 -27.31 -6.21
N TRP A 357 30.19 -27.03 -5.05
CA TRP A 357 30.62 -25.89 -4.22
C TRP A 357 32.07 -26.03 -3.71
N THR A 358 32.62 -27.24 -3.62
CA THR A 358 34.01 -27.50 -3.18
C THR A 358 34.98 -27.75 -4.33
N ASP A 359 34.44 -27.96 -5.52
CA ASP A 359 35.15 -28.50 -6.68
C ASP A 359 35.59 -27.37 -7.63
N ASP A 360 35.37 -26.13 -7.23
CA ASP A 360 35.74 -24.93 -7.99
C ASP A 360 37.26 -24.75 -8.08
N ASP A 361 37.73 -24.39 -9.27
CA ASP A 361 39.13 -24.08 -9.52
C ASP A 361 39.39 -22.58 -9.25
N ALA A 362 40.00 -22.30 -8.11
CA ALA A 362 40.31 -20.97 -7.62
C ALA A 362 41.82 -20.64 -7.64
N LYS A 363 42.59 -21.28 -8.52
CA LYS A 363 44.05 -21.07 -8.66
C LYS A 363 44.35 -20.00 -9.70
N ASP A 364 45.53 -19.39 -9.60
CA ASP A 364 45.98 -18.43 -10.60
C ASP A 364 46.77 -19.11 -11.72
N TYR A 365 46.53 -18.65 -12.94
CA TYR A 365 47.12 -19.22 -14.15
C TYR A 365 47.74 -18.13 -15.03
N LEU A 366 48.67 -18.57 -15.88
CA LEU A 366 49.14 -17.83 -17.05
C LEU A 366 48.21 -18.10 -18.25
N PRO A 367 48.32 -17.33 -19.34
CA PRO A 367 47.61 -17.61 -20.58
C PRO A 367 47.73 -19.09 -21.01
N GLY A 368 46.62 -19.65 -21.50
CA GLY A 368 46.53 -21.08 -21.82
C GLY A 368 46.31 -22.02 -20.63
N TRP A 369 45.91 -21.51 -19.46
CA TRP A 369 45.71 -22.29 -18.23
C TRP A 369 46.99 -22.99 -17.72
N VAL A 370 48.14 -22.36 -17.98
CA VAL A 370 49.46 -22.86 -17.53
C VAL A 370 49.70 -22.41 -16.10
N LYS A 371 50.19 -23.33 -15.24
CA LYS A 371 50.53 -23.00 -13.86
C LYS A 371 51.79 -22.14 -13.82
N PRO A 372 51.80 -20.99 -13.12
CA PRO A 372 53.00 -20.19 -12.96
C PRO A 372 54.04 -20.90 -12.09
N ASP A 373 55.32 -20.65 -12.38
CA ASP A 373 56.42 -21.06 -11.51
C ASP A 373 56.37 -20.30 -10.18
N ILE A 374 56.87 -20.93 -9.10
CA ILE A 374 56.78 -20.43 -7.72
C ILE A 374 57.35 -19.01 -7.58
N SER A 375 58.38 -18.65 -8.36
CA SER A 375 59.01 -17.32 -8.33
C SER A 375 58.15 -16.21 -8.92
N ASN A 376 57.22 -16.54 -9.83
CA ASN A 376 56.44 -15.56 -10.58
C ASN A 376 55.02 -15.38 -10.02
N LEU A 377 54.67 -16.13 -8.97
CA LEU A 377 53.31 -16.19 -8.44
C LEU A 377 52.82 -14.81 -7.94
N SER A 378 53.67 -14.07 -7.22
CA SER A 378 53.32 -12.73 -6.69
C SER A 378 53.11 -11.69 -7.80
N ALA A 379 53.94 -11.72 -8.85
CA ALA A 379 53.78 -10.82 -9.99
C ALA A 379 52.50 -11.12 -10.80
N VAL A 380 52.10 -12.39 -10.86
CA VAL A 380 50.85 -12.81 -11.53
C VAL A 380 49.63 -12.34 -10.74
N GLU A 381 49.64 -12.49 -9.42
CA GLU A 381 48.56 -12.05 -8.53
C GLU A 381 48.27 -10.54 -8.68
N GLU A 382 49.32 -9.72 -8.85
CA GLU A 382 49.18 -8.27 -9.04
C GLU A 382 48.67 -7.87 -10.43
N SER A 383 48.92 -8.69 -11.46
CA SER A 383 48.66 -8.34 -12.86
C SER A 383 47.16 -8.28 -13.25
N LYS A 384 46.25 -8.76 -12.39
CA LYS A 384 44.77 -8.76 -12.58
C LYS A 384 44.32 -9.22 -13.97
N THR A 385 45.03 -10.16 -14.58
CA THR A 385 44.71 -10.69 -15.93
C THR A 385 43.46 -11.58 -15.93
N PRO A 386 42.88 -11.91 -17.11
CA PRO A 386 41.75 -12.83 -17.22
C PRO A 386 41.97 -14.26 -16.72
N TRP A 387 43.20 -14.63 -16.36
CA TRP A 387 43.57 -15.98 -15.86
C TRP A 387 43.83 -16.01 -14.34
N VAL A 388 43.73 -14.87 -13.68
CA VAL A 388 43.83 -14.73 -12.22
C VAL A 388 42.44 -14.85 -11.62
N TYR A 389 42.30 -15.69 -10.59
CA TYR A 389 41.01 -15.92 -9.95
C TYR A 389 40.65 -14.74 -9.06
N ARG A 390 39.41 -14.24 -9.19
CA ARG A 390 38.89 -13.19 -8.32
C ARG A 390 37.77 -13.74 -7.44
N ASN A 391 37.86 -13.49 -6.14
CA ASN A 391 36.90 -14.00 -5.18
C ASN A 391 35.57 -13.21 -5.23
N SER A 392 34.54 -13.74 -4.58
CA SER A 392 33.19 -13.15 -4.60
C SER A 392 33.10 -11.78 -3.91
N PHE A 393 33.97 -11.50 -2.93
CA PHE A 393 34.00 -10.21 -2.23
C PHE A 393 34.65 -9.13 -3.09
N GLU A 394 35.77 -9.42 -3.74
CA GLU A 394 36.45 -8.50 -4.66
C GLU A 394 35.55 -8.13 -5.84
N LEU A 395 34.88 -9.13 -6.42
CA LEU A 395 33.91 -8.89 -7.51
C LEU A 395 32.57 -8.35 -7.03
N ALA A 396 32.36 -8.32 -5.71
CA ALA A 396 31.12 -7.93 -5.04
C ALA A 396 29.89 -8.59 -5.65
N ASN A 397 29.94 -9.91 -5.82
CA ASN A 397 28.88 -10.70 -6.46
C ASN A 397 28.27 -11.70 -5.48
N ALA A 398 26.96 -11.83 -5.49
CA ALA A 398 26.25 -12.89 -4.79
C ALA A 398 26.36 -14.21 -5.57
N PRO A 399 26.21 -15.37 -4.89
CA PRO A 399 25.97 -16.63 -5.58
C PRO A 399 24.76 -16.54 -6.51
N TYR A 400 24.86 -17.16 -7.69
CA TYR A 400 23.81 -17.13 -8.72
C TYR A 400 23.25 -18.53 -8.95
N LEU A 401 21.93 -18.66 -8.90
CA LEU A 401 21.22 -19.91 -9.17
C LEU A 401 20.95 -20.02 -10.68
N GLY A 402 21.69 -20.91 -11.36
CA GLY A 402 21.48 -21.29 -12.75
C GLY A 402 20.27 -22.21 -12.93
N GLU A 403 20.16 -22.81 -14.12
CA GLU A 403 19.22 -23.87 -14.44
C GLU A 403 19.72 -25.24 -13.95
N ILE A 404 21.04 -25.47 -14.02
CA ILE A 404 21.65 -26.75 -13.64
C ILE A 404 22.17 -26.66 -12.21
N SER A 405 23.06 -25.71 -11.94
CA SER A 405 23.78 -25.63 -10.64
C SER A 405 23.73 -24.22 -10.04
N THR A 406 24.12 -24.13 -8.77
CA THR A 406 24.36 -22.83 -8.09
C THR A 406 25.83 -22.47 -8.18
N TYR A 407 26.13 -21.30 -8.75
CA TYR A 407 27.50 -20.83 -8.93
C TYR A 407 27.89 -19.80 -7.87
N LYS A 408 29.16 -19.84 -7.45
CA LYS A 408 29.73 -18.79 -6.59
C LYS A 408 29.83 -17.45 -7.35
N GLY A 409 29.91 -16.35 -6.61
CA GLY A 409 30.06 -15.00 -7.18
C GLY A 409 31.45 -14.69 -7.74
N GLY A 410 32.44 -15.53 -7.44
CA GLY A 410 33.82 -15.41 -7.90
C GLY A 410 34.01 -15.89 -9.34
N GLY A 411 35.26 -15.89 -9.80
CA GLY A 411 35.66 -16.49 -11.08
C GLY A 411 36.79 -15.74 -11.77
N TYR A 412 37.11 -16.22 -12.96
CA TYR A 412 38.05 -15.57 -13.87
C TYR A 412 37.33 -14.51 -14.68
N VAL A 413 37.88 -13.30 -14.77
CA VAL A 413 37.15 -12.14 -15.31
C VAL A 413 37.91 -11.47 -16.43
N ALA A 414 37.25 -11.35 -17.59
CA ALA A 414 37.66 -10.49 -18.69
C ALA A 414 36.68 -9.32 -18.83
N MET A 415 37.20 -8.10 -18.86
CA MET A 415 36.38 -6.91 -19.13
C MET A 415 36.45 -6.59 -20.61
N PHE A 416 35.32 -6.23 -21.21
CA PHE A 416 35.28 -5.78 -22.60
C PHE A 416 36.02 -4.44 -22.74
N GLU A 417 36.10 -3.89 -23.94
CA GLU A 417 36.73 -2.59 -24.17
C GLU A 417 35.70 -1.56 -24.60
N ARG A 418 36.05 -0.26 -24.51
CA ARG A 418 35.15 0.81 -24.98
C ARG A 418 35.01 0.83 -26.51
N ASN A 419 36.07 0.41 -27.20
CA ASN A 419 36.11 0.34 -28.66
C ASN A 419 35.81 -1.07 -29.14
N VAL A 420 35.16 -1.17 -30.30
CA VAL A 420 34.82 -2.45 -30.92
C VAL A 420 36.07 -3.19 -31.35
N GLU A 421 37.04 -2.52 -31.98
CA GLU A 421 38.25 -3.19 -32.48
C GLU A 421 39.03 -3.82 -31.34
N ARG A 422 39.27 -3.08 -30.25
CA ARG A 422 39.97 -3.60 -29.06
C ARG A 422 39.20 -4.74 -28.39
N THR A 423 37.87 -4.68 -28.40
CA THR A 423 37.04 -5.76 -27.87
C THR A 423 37.22 -7.02 -28.72
N ASN A 424 37.22 -6.90 -30.05
CA ASN A 424 37.48 -8.02 -30.94
C ASN A 424 38.89 -8.59 -30.75
N GLU A 425 39.92 -7.75 -30.63
CA GLU A 425 41.29 -8.18 -30.33
C GLU A 425 41.37 -8.98 -29.01
N LEU A 426 40.69 -8.50 -27.97
CA LEU A 426 40.60 -9.20 -26.69
C LEU A 426 39.90 -10.56 -26.83
N ILE A 427 38.75 -10.61 -27.49
CA ILE A 427 37.99 -11.86 -27.69
C ILE A 427 38.80 -12.85 -28.53
N ASP A 428 39.48 -12.39 -29.57
CA ASP A 428 40.37 -13.21 -30.39
C ASP A 428 41.55 -13.74 -29.57
N HIS A 429 42.13 -12.93 -28.69
CA HIS A 429 43.18 -13.36 -27.77
C HIS A 429 42.67 -14.43 -26.79
N LEU A 430 41.50 -14.23 -26.16
CA LEU A 430 40.89 -15.23 -25.27
C LEU A 430 40.57 -16.54 -25.99
N ARG A 431 40.15 -16.47 -27.26
CA ARG A 431 39.89 -17.65 -28.08
C ARG A 431 41.17 -18.40 -28.44
N LYS A 432 42.22 -17.70 -28.86
CA LYS A 432 43.53 -18.28 -29.22
C LYS A 432 44.16 -19.00 -28.03
N GLU A 433 44.06 -18.42 -26.85
CA GLU A 433 44.58 -18.96 -25.59
C GLU A 433 43.63 -19.95 -24.89
N VAL A 434 42.57 -20.41 -25.59
CA VAL A 434 41.61 -21.42 -25.09
C VAL A 434 41.07 -21.06 -23.70
N TRP A 435 40.63 -19.81 -23.53
CA TRP A 435 40.06 -19.37 -22.25
C TRP A 435 38.84 -20.22 -21.87
N LEU A 436 37.98 -20.58 -22.82
CA LEU A 436 36.91 -21.56 -22.60
C LEU A 436 37.36 -22.96 -22.96
N ASP A 437 37.42 -23.82 -21.94
CA ASP A 437 37.89 -25.21 -22.03
C ASP A 437 36.84 -26.21 -21.51
N VAL A 438 37.20 -27.50 -21.54
CA VAL A 438 36.37 -28.61 -21.06
C VAL A 438 36.07 -28.58 -19.55
N TYR A 439 36.84 -27.82 -18.77
CA TYR A 439 36.64 -27.64 -17.32
C TYR A 439 35.72 -26.47 -17.00
N THR A 440 35.35 -25.68 -18.00
CA THR A 440 34.39 -24.60 -17.86
C THR A 440 33.01 -25.16 -17.56
N ARG A 441 32.32 -24.57 -16.58
CA ARG A 441 30.95 -24.94 -16.21
C ARG A 441 29.96 -23.81 -16.39
N GLY A 442 30.35 -22.57 -16.14
CA GLY A 442 29.48 -21.42 -16.30
C GLY A 442 30.23 -20.24 -16.90
N VAL A 443 29.63 -19.60 -17.90
CA VAL A 443 30.11 -18.33 -18.46
C VAL A 443 29.00 -17.29 -18.30
N PHE A 444 29.30 -16.27 -17.51
CA PHE A 444 28.44 -15.14 -17.23
C PHE A 444 28.88 -13.95 -18.06
N LEU A 445 27.93 -13.34 -18.73
CA LEU A 445 28.08 -12.04 -19.37
C LEU A 445 27.14 -11.07 -18.69
N GLU A 446 27.72 -10.06 -18.07
CA GLU A 446 27.03 -9.14 -17.17
C GLU A 446 27.25 -7.71 -17.65
N PHE A 447 26.16 -6.98 -17.89
CA PHE A 447 26.24 -5.59 -18.33
C PHE A 447 24.96 -4.83 -17.97
N THR A 448 25.05 -3.51 -18.04
CA THR A 448 23.96 -2.60 -17.71
C THR A 448 23.71 -1.65 -18.88
N VAL A 449 22.46 -1.40 -19.20
CA VAL A 449 22.01 -0.37 -20.14
C VAL A 449 21.11 0.63 -19.43
N TYR A 450 21.06 1.85 -19.96
CA TYR A 450 20.19 2.92 -19.51
C TYR A 450 19.47 3.51 -20.72
N ASN A 451 18.16 3.56 -20.64
CA ASN A 451 17.34 4.22 -21.65
C ASN A 451 17.00 5.64 -21.16
N PRO A 452 17.55 6.69 -21.79
CA PRO A 452 17.33 8.07 -21.37
C PRO A 452 15.90 8.55 -21.62
N ASN A 453 15.18 7.99 -22.60
CA ASN A 453 13.82 8.40 -22.94
C ASN A 453 12.81 7.94 -21.88
N LEU A 454 13.01 6.75 -21.32
CA LEU A 454 12.16 6.17 -20.28
C LEU A 454 12.66 6.45 -18.86
N ASN A 455 13.91 6.90 -18.73
CA ASN A 455 14.64 6.99 -17.45
C ASN A 455 14.60 5.64 -16.69
N LEU A 456 14.96 4.57 -17.40
CA LEU A 456 15.00 3.20 -16.88
C LEU A 456 16.38 2.60 -17.10
N PHE A 457 16.88 1.90 -16.08
CA PHE A 457 18.07 1.08 -16.15
C PHE A 457 17.66 -0.37 -16.38
N GLY A 458 18.40 -1.08 -17.23
CA GLY A 458 18.30 -2.52 -17.40
C GLY A 458 19.63 -3.17 -17.03
N SER A 459 19.61 -4.10 -16.09
CA SER A 459 20.75 -4.97 -15.79
C SER A 459 20.51 -6.33 -16.40
N MET A 460 21.50 -6.82 -17.14
CA MET A 460 21.42 -8.07 -17.90
C MET A 460 22.47 -9.05 -17.38
N ILE A 461 22.03 -10.27 -17.16
CA ILE A 461 22.89 -11.42 -16.87
C ILE A 461 22.54 -12.50 -17.90
N MET A 462 23.50 -12.82 -18.75
CA MET A 462 23.41 -13.93 -19.69
C MET A 462 24.37 -15.03 -19.24
N LEU A 463 23.83 -16.19 -18.92
CA LEU A 463 24.55 -17.35 -18.41
C LEU A 463 24.51 -18.47 -19.45
N VAL A 464 25.67 -19.03 -19.77
CA VAL A 464 25.79 -20.29 -20.50
C VAL A 464 26.42 -21.31 -19.57
N GLU A 465 25.69 -22.38 -19.29
CA GLU A 465 26.10 -23.48 -18.44
C GLU A 465 26.50 -24.67 -19.29
N PHE A 466 27.75 -25.10 -19.19
CA PHE A 466 28.26 -26.28 -19.89
C PHE A 466 28.06 -27.51 -19.02
N MET A 467 27.25 -28.44 -19.52
CA MET A 467 26.91 -29.71 -18.87
C MET A 467 28.10 -30.67 -18.90
N GLN A 468 28.15 -31.57 -17.92
CA GLN A 468 29.10 -32.69 -17.88
C GLN A 468 28.94 -33.66 -19.07
N SER A 469 27.77 -33.69 -19.70
CA SER A 469 27.50 -34.46 -20.92
C SER A 469 28.08 -33.85 -22.19
N GLY A 470 28.62 -32.62 -22.13
CA GLY A 470 29.21 -31.91 -23.27
C GLY A 470 28.27 -30.94 -23.99
N GLY A 471 26.99 -30.86 -23.60
CA GLY A 471 26.05 -29.84 -24.09
C GLY A 471 26.15 -28.52 -23.31
N ALA A 472 25.38 -27.52 -23.75
CA ALA A 472 25.23 -26.25 -23.04
C ALA A 472 23.77 -25.87 -22.87
N VAL A 473 23.44 -25.24 -21.75
CA VAL A 473 22.14 -24.65 -21.45
C VAL A 473 22.32 -23.17 -21.21
N THR A 474 21.43 -22.37 -21.80
CA THR A 474 21.51 -20.92 -21.73
C THR A 474 20.37 -20.34 -20.92
N ARG A 475 20.67 -19.32 -20.11
CA ARG A 475 19.69 -18.57 -19.34
C ARG A 475 19.96 -17.08 -19.46
N MET A 476 18.92 -16.30 -19.70
CA MET A 476 19.01 -14.84 -19.72
C MET A 476 18.07 -14.23 -18.69
N GLU A 477 18.56 -13.25 -17.95
CA GLU A 477 17.80 -12.50 -16.97
C GLU A 477 17.95 -11.00 -17.22
N PHE A 478 16.81 -10.34 -17.45
CA PHE A 478 16.71 -8.90 -17.69
C PHE A 478 15.96 -8.26 -16.53
N LYS A 479 16.62 -7.40 -15.77
CA LYS A 479 16.00 -6.66 -14.65
C LYS A 479 15.96 -5.19 -14.97
N ILE A 480 14.75 -4.66 -15.14
CA ILE A 480 14.50 -3.25 -15.43
C ILE A 480 14.05 -2.53 -14.17
N PHE A 481 14.65 -1.40 -13.86
CA PHE A 481 14.33 -0.60 -12.67
C PHE A 481 14.60 0.88 -12.89
N ARG A 482 13.87 1.73 -12.16
CA ARG A 482 14.10 3.18 -12.13
C ARG A 482 15.02 3.54 -10.97
N LEU A 483 16.27 3.81 -11.27
CA LEU A 483 17.25 4.27 -10.27
C LEU A 483 16.94 5.71 -9.80
N LEU A 484 16.61 6.60 -10.74
CA LEU A 484 16.30 8.00 -10.47
C LEU A 484 14.77 8.21 -10.36
N SER A 485 14.24 8.01 -9.15
CA SER A 485 12.78 8.04 -8.89
C SER A 485 12.19 9.45 -8.73
N TYR A 486 12.99 10.47 -8.40
CA TYR A 486 12.52 11.81 -8.00
C TYR A 486 12.64 12.88 -9.08
N ILE A 487 12.38 12.52 -10.34
CA ILE A 487 12.49 13.45 -11.47
C ILE A 487 11.11 13.99 -11.85
N GLY A 488 11.02 15.32 -12.04
CA GLY A 488 9.81 16.01 -12.50
C GLY A 488 8.71 16.16 -11.45
N GLY A 489 7.52 16.62 -11.88
CA GLY A 489 6.39 16.89 -10.99
C GLY A 489 5.83 15.64 -10.30
N MET A 490 5.80 14.50 -10.99
CA MET A 490 5.39 13.22 -10.39
C MET A 490 6.31 12.79 -9.25
N GLY A 491 7.62 13.07 -9.35
CA GLY A 491 8.58 12.77 -8.28
C GLY A 491 8.25 13.49 -6.96
N VAL A 492 7.78 14.75 -7.04
CA VAL A 492 7.34 15.51 -5.86
C VAL A 492 6.10 14.88 -5.22
N VAL A 493 5.15 14.43 -6.05
CA VAL A 493 3.96 13.71 -5.56
C VAL A 493 4.37 12.42 -4.85
N VAL A 494 5.31 11.64 -5.41
CA VAL A 494 5.83 10.44 -4.73
C VAL A 494 6.39 10.77 -3.36
N MET A 495 7.23 11.80 -3.24
CA MET A 495 7.79 12.22 -1.95
C MET A 495 6.70 12.59 -0.95
N LEU A 496 5.65 13.29 -1.37
CA LEU A 496 4.53 13.65 -0.49
C LEU A 496 3.81 12.40 0.05
N PHE A 497 3.55 11.40 -0.80
CA PHE A 497 2.92 10.15 -0.39
C PHE A 497 3.84 9.28 0.48
N GLU A 498 5.15 9.30 0.26
CA GLU A 498 6.15 8.63 1.11
C GLU A 498 6.19 9.27 2.52
N VAL A 499 6.16 10.61 2.61
CA VAL A 499 6.06 11.33 3.90
C VAL A 499 4.73 11.04 4.59
N LEU A 500 3.63 11.04 3.84
CA LEU A 500 2.31 10.71 4.38
C LEU A 500 2.26 9.27 4.93
N TYR A 501 2.90 8.32 4.23
CA TYR A 501 3.04 6.94 4.70
C TYR A 501 3.86 6.84 6.00
N ALA A 502 4.95 7.60 6.11
CA ALA A 502 5.75 7.68 7.33
C ALA A 502 4.91 8.24 8.51
N CYS A 503 4.09 9.26 8.27
CA CYS A 503 3.15 9.80 9.27
C CYS A 503 2.13 8.76 9.75
N PHE A 504 1.55 7.96 8.83
CA PHE A 504 0.63 6.87 9.21
C PHE A 504 1.34 5.79 10.02
N THR A 505 2.56 5.42 9.63
CA THR A 505 3.35 4.44 10.37
C THR A 505 3.66 4.92 11.79
N LEU A 506 4.01 6.20 11.96
CA LEU A 506 4.19 6.80 13.27
C LEU A 506 2.90 6.80 14.10
N TYR A 507 1.76 7.12 13.48
CA TYR A 507 0.45 7.06 14.13
C TYR A 507 0.15 5.64 14.65
N PHE A 508 0.30 4.63 13.79
CA PHE A 508 0.10 3.23 14.20
C PHE A 508 1.10 2.80 15.26
N PHE A 509 2.35 3.27 15.22
CA PHE A 509 3.36 2.96 16.23
C PHE A 509 2.99 3.52 17.59
N VAL A 510 2.55 4.79 17.66
CA VAL A 510 2.08 5.40 18.90
C VAL A 510 0.84 4.68 19.44
N HIS A 511 -0.10 4.29 18.56
CA HIS A 511 -1.28 3.51 18.93
C HIS A 511 -0.89 2.14 19.52
N PHE A 512 -0.01 1.43 18.82
CA PHE A 512 0.54 0.14 19.25
C PHE A 512 1.21 0.24 20.63
N VAL A 513 2.09 1.22 20.84
CA VAL A 513 2.78 1.41 22.13
C VAL A 513 1.81 1.72 23.26
N LYS A 514 0.78 2.55 23.02
CA LYS A 514 -0.25 2.84 24.03
C LYS A 514 -1.03 1.58 24.42
N LYS A 515 -1.43 0.78 23.44
CA LYS A 515 -2.18 -0.46 23.66
C LYS A 515 -1.33 -1.53 24.36
N LEU A 516 -0.07 -1.64 23.98
CA LEU A 516 0.90 -2.52 24.62
C LEU A 516 1.17 -2.12 26.08
N LYS A 517 1.29 -0.82 26.39
CA LYS A 517 1.44 -0.34 27.79
C LYS A 517 0.23 -0.69 28.64
N LYS A 518 -0.99 -0.65 28.07
CA LYS A 518 -2.24 -0.96 28.78
C LYS A 518 -2.42 -2.46 29.02
N GLU A 519 -2.21 -3.30 28.01
CA GLU A 519 -2.52 -4.74 28.06
C GLU A 519 -1.31 -5.63 28.43
N ARG A 520 -0.08 -5.11 28.27
CA ARG A 520 1.19 -5.79 28.56
C ARG A 520 1.24 -7.18 27.89
N LYS A 521 1.50 -8.25 28.65
CA LYS A 521 1.56 -9.62 28.13
C LYS A 521 0.22 -10.14 27.61
N LYS A 522 -0.92 -9.62 28.10
CA LYS A 522 -2.25 -10.04 27.60
C LYS A 522 -2.49 -9.60 26.16
N TYR A 523 -1.75 -8.60 25.69
CA TYR A 523 -1.81 -8.14 24.30
C TYR A 523 -1.64 -9.29 23.31
N PHE A 524 -0.62 -10.14 23.52
CA PHE A 524 -0.27 -11.23 22.61
C PHE A 524 -1.20 -12.45 22.66
N ASN A 525 -2.21 -12.46 23.54
CA ASN A 525 -3.19 -13.56 23.57
C ASN A 525 -4.34 -13.32 22.57
N SER A 526 -4.65 -12.07 22.26
CA SER A 526 -5.73 -11.72 21.32
C SER A 526 -5.26 -11.85 19.88
N PHE A 527 -6.05 -12.52 19.04
CA PHE A 527 -5.77 -12.67 17.61
C PHE A 527 -5.61 -11.31 16.90
N TRP A 528 -6.52 -10.35 17.16
CA TRP A 528 -6.50 -9.02 16.55
C TRP A 528 -5.25 -8.22 16.89
N ASN A 529 -4.75 -8.36 18.11
CA ASN A 529 -3.52 -7.72 18.55
C ASN A 529 -2.28 -8.32 17.88
N LYS A 530 -2.28 -9.64 17.60
CA LYS A 530 -1.21 -10.26 16.80
C LYS A 530 -1.21 -9.72 15.36
N LEU A 531 -2.38 -9.49 14.77
CA LEU A 531 -2.51 -8.91 13.43
C LEU A 531 -2.03 -7.45 13.39
N GLU A 532 -2.39 -6.63 14.37
CA GLU A 532 -1.84 -5.26 14.51
C GLU A 532 -0.31 -5.26 14.67
N PHE A 533 0.24 -6.21 15.43
CA PHE A 533 1.69 -6.36 15.57
C PHE A 533 2.37 -6.75 14.25
N ALA A 534 1.79 -7.68 13.49
CA ALA A 534 2.29 -8.06 12.17
C ALA A 534 2.23 -6.88 11.20
N LEU A 535 1.13 -6.12 11.18
CA LEU A 535 1.00 -4.91 10.37
C LEU A 535 2.09 -3.89 10.72
N MET A 536 2.36 -3.68 12.01
CA MET A 536 3.43 -2.80 12.48
C MET A 536 4.80 -3.25 11.97
N LEU A 537 5.10 -4.55 12.06
CA LEU A 537 6.34 -5.12 11.54
C LEU A 537 6.49 -4.83 10.04
N PHE A 538 5.44 -5.08 9.25
CA PHE A 538 5.46 -4.79 7.82
C PHE A 538 5.69 -3.31 7.53
N CYS A 539 5.02 -2.38 8.24
CA CYS A 539 5.25 -0.95 8.04
C CYS A 539 6.71 -0.54 8.32
N VAL A 540 7.30 -1.08 9.39
CA VAL A 540 8.71 -0.84 9.71
C VAL A 540 9.64 -1.42 8.63
N THR A 541 9.35 -2.64 8.13
CA THR A 541 10.15 -3.23 7.05
C THR A 541 10.08 -2.40 5.77
N VAL A 542 8.93 -1.83 5.44
CA VAL A 542 8.78 -0.97 4.26
C VAL A 542 9.64 0.29 4.40
N ILE A 543 9.62 0.97 5.55
CA ILE A 543 10.48 2.13 5.80
C ILE A 543 11.96 1.75 5.67
N ALA A 544 12.37 0.63 6.25
CA ALA A 544 13.75 0.15 6.14
C ALA A 544 14.15 -0.14 4.69
N MET A 545 13.27 -0.74 3.89
CA MET A 545 13.50 -1.01 2.48
C MET A 545 13.59 0.27 1.64
N TYR A 546 12.77 1.29 1.91
CA TYR A 546 12.88 2.59 1.25
C TYR A 546 14.18 3.31 1.61
N ALA A 547 14.56 3.32 2.89
CA ALA A 547 15.84 3.88 3.33
C ALA A 547 17.02 3.17 2.64
N LEU A 548 17.01 1.84 2.61
CA LEU A 548 18.01 1.03 1.91
C LEU A 548 18.03 1.33 0.41
N LYS A 549 16.87 1.45 -0.24
CA LYS A 549 16.77 1.86 -1.66
C LYS A 549 17.43 3.21 -1.89
N HIS A 550 17.17 4.22 -1.06
CA HIS A 550 17.79 5.54 -1.18
C HIS A 550 19.31 5.50 -1.05
N ILE A 551 19.81 4.79 -0.03
CA ILE A 551 21.25 4.60 0.21
C ILE A 551 21.90 3.94 -1.01
N LEU A 552 21.32 2.83 -1.48
CA LEU A 552 21.83 2.11 -2.65
C LEU A 552 21.83 2.98 -3.90
N THR A 553 20.78 3.77 -4.13
CA THR A 553 20.73 4.71 -5.26
C THR A 553 21.85 5.76 -5.18
N SER A 554 22.10 6.34 -3.99
CA SER A 554 23.19 7.32 -3.82
C SER A 554 24.56 6.69 -4.13
N VAL A 555 24.82 5.50 -3.59
CA VAL A 555 26.06 4.75 -3.85
C VAL A 555 26.20 4.40 -5.33
N ALA A 556 25.12 3.92 -5.96
CA ALA A 556 25.09 3.62 -7.39
C ALA A 556 25.48 4.83 -8.22
N MET A 557 24.87 5.99 -7.92
CA MET A 557 25.13 7.23 -8.65
C MET A 557 26.55 7.75 -8.44
N ASN A 558 27.12 7.57 -7.25
CA ASN A 558 28.52 7.90 -7.00
C ASN A 558 29.47 6.96 -7.74
N ALA A 559 29.19 5.65 -7.75
CA ALA A 559 29.96 4.66 -8.50
C ALA A 559 29.93 4.91 -10.02
N LEU A 560 28.82 5.46 -10.54
CA LEU A 560 28.71 5.86 -11.95
C LEU A 560 29.46 7.15 -12.29
N LYS A 561 29.69 8.03 -11.30
CA LYS A 561 30.46 9.27 -11.49
C LYS A 561 31.97 9.02 -11.43
N ASP A 562 32.38 8.01 -10.69
CA ASP A 562 33.77 7.60 -10.57
C ASP A 562 34.31 7.15 -11.94
N ARG A 563 35.40 7.78 -12.39
CA ARG A 563 36.02 7.49 -13.70
C ARG A 563 36.88 6.25 -13.67
N GLU A 564 37.30 5.79 -12.49
CA GLU A 564 38.20 4.64 -12.30
C GLU A 564 37.43 3.31 -12.28
N ARG A 565 36.17 3.31 -11.85
CA ARG A 565 35.32 2.10 -11.85
C ARG A 565 34.84 1.77 -13.26
N VAL A 566 35.41 0.70 -13.82
CA VAL A 566 35.17 0.25 -15.21
C VAL A 566 33.83 -0.49 -15.39
N TYR A 567 33.40 -1.26 -14.37
CA TYR A 567 32.14 -2.01 -14.33
C TYR A 567 31.31 -1.61 -13.10
N VAL A 568 30.00 -1.46 -13.29
CA VAL A 568 29.05 -1.17 -12.19
C VAL A 568 27.97 -2.23 -12.17
N GLY A 569 28.10 -3.18 -11.22
CA GLY A 569 27.11 -4.21 -10.96
C GLY A 569 25.94 -3.68 -10.14
N LEU A 570 24.88 -3.23 -10.80
CA LEU A 570 23.75 -2.61 -10.11
C LEU A 570 22.87 -3.60 -9.31
N MET A 571 23.05 -4.91 -9.52
CA MET A 571 22.29 -5.95 -8.79
C MET A 571 22.91 -6.32 -7.44
N SER A 572 24.20 -6.08 -7.26
CA SER A 572 24.94 -6.49 -6.07
C SER A 572 25.52 -5.30 -5.30
N ILE A 573 24.94 -4.10 -5.47
CA ILE A 573 25.43 -2.86 -4.86
C ILE A 573 25.56 -2.98 -3.33
N PHE A 574 24.65 -3.69 -2.66
CA PHE A 574 24.77 -3.93 -1.22
C PHE A 574 26.05 -4.70 -0.86
N LEU A 575 26.40 -5.73 -1.64
CA LEU A 575 27.66 -6.46 -1.49
C LEU A 575 28.86 -5.58 -1.87
N THR A 576 28.70 -4.66 -2.83
CA THR A 576 29.78 -3.69 -3.14
C THR A 576 30.07 -2.78 -1.96
N ILE A 577 29.05 -2.36 -1.20
CA ILE A 577 29.23 -1.53 0.00
C ILE A 577 29.98 -2.32 1.07
N ILE A 578 29.56 -3.57 1.31
CA ILE A 578 30.23 -4.44 2.30
C ILE A 578 31.67 -4.71 1.89
N ALA A 579 31.91 -5.03 0.62
CA ALA A 579 33.25 -5.29 0.09
C ALA A 579 34.14 -4.04 0.17
N ASP A 580 33.61 -2.86 -0.18
CA ASP A 580 34.33 -1.59 -0.08
C ASP A 580 34.68 -1.24 1.37
N ALA A 581 33.73 -1.46 2.30
CA ALA A 581 33.99 -1.29 3.72
C ALA A 581 35.08 -2.25 4.20
N PHE A 582 35.02 -3.53 3.82
CA PHE A 582 36.01 -4.52 4.18
C PHE A 582 37.40 -4.23 3.60
N ASN A 583 37.47 -3.82 2.32
CA ASN A 583 38.73 -3.45 1.68
C ASN A 583 39.35 -2.19 2.32
N THR A 584 38.53 -1.19 2.68
CA THR A 584 39.01 0.01 3.41
C THR A 584 39.64 -0.36 4.76
N VAL A 585 39.06 -1.34 5.47
CA VAL A 585 39.60 -1.86 6.73
C VAL A 585 40.87 -2.69 6.48
N LYS A 586 40.90 -3.47 5.39
CA LYS A 586 42.07 -4.26 5.00
C LYS A 586 43.28 -3.38 4.66
N GLU A 587 43.08 -2.25 3.99
CA GLU A 587 44.15 -1.35 3.54
C GLU A 587 44.66 -0.42 4.66
N ASN A 588 43.80 0.01 5.59
CA ASN A 588 44.21 0.83 6.72
C ASN A 588 44.55 -0.02 7.94
N VAL A 589 45.83 -0.37 8.11
CA VAL A 589 46.35 -1.09 9.29
C VAL A 589 45.99 -0.41 10.63
N ALA A 590 45.82 0.93 10.63
CA ALA A 590 45.37 1.69 11.80
C ALA A 590 43.90 1.45 12.20
N ASN A 591 43.05 0.91 11.31
CA ASN A 591 41.66 0.54 11.59
C ASN A 591 41.50 -0.95 11.93
N GLN A 592 42.60 -1.72 12.00
CA GLN A 592 42.61 -3.16 12.36
C GLN A 592 42.82 -3.36 13.88
N THR A 593 42.20 -2.53 14.71
CA THR A 593 42.30 -2.64 16.17
C THR A 593 41.14 -3.47 16.72
N ASN A 594 41.27 -4.80 16.63
CA ASN A 594 40.35 -5.84 17.12
C ASN A 594 39.03 -6.07 16.34
N ASP A 595 38.63 -7.35 16.28
CA ASP A 595 37.44 -7.87 15.58
C ASP A 595 36.10 -7.23 16.02
N TYR A 596 36.05 -6.64 17.22
CA TYR A 596 34.87 -5.97 17.77
C TYR A 596 34.66 -4.55 17.19
N GLU A 597 35.70 -3.91 16.66
CA GLU A 597 35.62 -2.56 16.07
C GLU A 597 35.26 -2.56 14.58
N ILE A 598 35.38 -3.68 13.87
CA ILE A 598 34.98 -3.79 12.45
C ILE A 598 33.48 -3.52 12.29
N VAL A 599 32.66 -4.02 13.21
CA VAL A 599 31.21 -3.79 13.22
C VAL A 599 30.91 -2.31 13.51
N ASP A 600 31.64 -1.69 14.44
CA ASP A 600 31.48 -0.26 14.78
C ASP A 600 31.97 0.66 13.64
N PHE A 601 33.03 0.28 12.93
CA PHE A 601 33.51 0.97 11.73
C PHE A 601 32.51 0.83 10.57
N MET A 602 32.01 -0.38 10.30
CA MET A 602 30.96 -0.58 9.30
C MET A 602 29.70 0.23 9.65
N TRP A 603 29.32 0.27 10.93
CA TRP A 603 28.20 1.07 11.42
C TRP A 603 28.45 2.57 11.24
N LYS A 604 29.65 3.09 11.56
CA LYS A 604 30.05 4.48 11.32
C LYS A 604 30.09 4.85 9.84
N LYS A 605 30.55 3.96 8.96
CA LYS A 605 30.54 4.20 7.51
C LYS A 605 29.12 4.16 6.94
N ILE A 606 28.27 3.26 7.43
CA ILE A 606 26.82 3.26 7.15
C ILE A 606 26.19 4.59 7.62
N GLN A 607 26.51 5.07 8.82
CA GLN A 607 26.05 6.36 9.32
C GLN A 607 26.54 7.54 8.47
N GLY A 608 27.82 7.57 8.08
CA GLY A 608 28.37 8.62 7.22
C GLY A 608 27.79 8.62 5.79
N VAL A 609 27.28 7.49 5.31
CA VAL A 609 26.56 7.39 4.03
C VAL A 609 25.08 7.78 4.17
N ILE A 610 24.51 7.60 5.36
CA ILE A 610 23.11 7.93 5.67
C ILE A 610 22.91 9.44 5.92
N GLY A 611 23.98 10.17 6.27
CA GLY A 611 23.93 11.59 6.61
C GLY A 611 23.82 11.81 8.10
#